data_AF-A0AAV3RLU1-F1
#
_entry.id   AF-A0AAV3RLU1-F1
#
_cell.length_a   1.000
_cell.length_b   1.000
_cell.length_c   1.000
_cell.angle_alpha   90.00
_cell.angle_beta   90.00
_cell.angle_gamma   90.00
#
_symmetry.space_group_name_H-M   'P 1'
#
loop_
_entity.id
_entity.type
_entity.pdbx_description
1 polymer ?
#
loop_
_entity_poly.entity_id
_entity_poly.type
_entity_poly.pdbx_seq_one_letter_code
_entity_poly.pdbx_strand_id
1 'polypeptide(L)'
;MMAVIRRAPHEFKIACLEDIKALFPPDYNPFYAGFGNRDTDELSYRKIGIPKGKIFIINPKGEVAINNRVDVKSYTSLHTLVHDMFPPTSLVEQEDFNSWNFWKTPLPDVDDL
;
A
#
# COMPACT_ATOMS: atom_id res chain seq x y z
N MET A 1 3.97 -24.37 11.67
CA MET A 1 3.72 -24.93 10.32
C MET A 1 4.39 -24.02 9.31
N MET A 2 5.48 -24.47 8.68
CA MET A 2 6.26 -23.67 7.73
C MET A 2 5.44 -23.40 6.46
N ALA A 3 5.32 -22.14 6.07
CA ALA A 3 4.47 -21.69 4.98
C ALA A 3 4.90 -22.34 3.64
N VAL A 4 3.94 -23.01 3.00
CA VAL A 4 4.05 -23.48 1.61
C VAL A 4 4.20 -22.24 0.73
N ILE A 5 5.40 -22.03 0.20
CA ILE A 5 5.68 -20.99 -0.80
C ILE A 5 4.92 -21.40 -2.07
N ARG A 6 3.70 -20.90 -2.23
CA ARG A 6 2.92 -21.08 -3.46
C ARG A 6 3.68 -20.45 -4.63
N ARG A 7 3.77 -21.18 -5.75
CA ARG A 7 4.56 -20.85 -6.94
C ARG A 7 4.08 -19.62 -7.74
N ALA A 8 3.23 -18.78 -7.17
CA ALA A 8 2.73 -17.54 -7.76
C ALA A 8 3.01 -16.36 -6.81
N PRO A 9 4.18 -15.70 -6.93
CA PRO A 9 4.60 -14.63 -6.01
C PRO A 9 3.60 -13.47 -5.90
N HIS A 10 2.83 -13.21 -6.97
CA HIS A 10 1.81 -12.17 -7.00
C HIS A 10 0.56 -12.54 -6.19
N GLU A 11 0.19 -13.82 -6.13
CA GLU A 11 -0.93 -14.26 -5.28
C GLU A 11 -0.60 -14.05 -3.80
N PHE A 12 0.64 -14.32 -3.40
CA PHE A 12 1.10 -14.08 -2.03
C PHE A 12 1.07 -12.58 -1.69
N LYS A 13 1.53 -11.74 -2.63
CA LYS A 13 1.55 -10.29 -2.43
C LYS A 13 0.14 -9.71 -2.35
N ILE A 14 -0.78 -10.18 -3.20
CA ILE A 14 -2.19 -9.81 -3.11
C ILE A 14 -2.77 -10.21 -1.75
N ALA A 15 -2.62 -11.48 -1.35
CA ALA A 15 -3.15 -11.96 -0.08
C ALA A 15 -2.62 -11.15 1.12
N CYS A 16 -1.31 -10.89 1.17
CA CYS A 16 -0.71 -10.09 2.24
C CYS A 16 -1.23 -8.64 2.26
N LEU A 17 -1.42 -8.02 1.09
CA LEU A 17 -1.98 -6.67 1.02
C LEU A 17 -3.49 -6.64 1.34
N GLU A 18 -4.23 -7.69 1.01
CA GLU A 18 -5.63 -7.86 1.43
C GLU A 18 -5.73 -8.03 2.95
N ASP A 19 -4.85 -8.82 3.56
CA ASP A 19 -4.78 -8.99 5.03
C ASP A 19 -4.51 -7.64 5.72
N ILE A 20 -3.58 -6.83 5.18
CA ILE A 20 -3.31 -5.49 5.70
C ILE A 20 -4.53 -4.57 5.47
N LYS A 21 -5.19 -4.63 4.31
CA LYS A 21 -6.40 -3.84 4.04
C LYS A 21 -7.52 -4.16 5.02
N ALA A 22 -7.68 -5.43 5.39
CA ALA A 22 -8.70 -5.90 6.31
C ALA A 22 -8.53 -5.36 7.74
N LEU A 23 -7.36 -4.80 8.07
CA LEU A 23 -7.12 -4.08 9.32
C LEU A 23 -7.79 -2.70 9.35
N PHE A 24 -8.29 -2.21 8.22
CA PHE A 24 -8.92 -0.91 8.06
C PHE A 24 -10.42 -1.06 7.73
N PRO A 25 -11.23 -0.01 7.91
CA PRO A 25 -12.64 -0.03 7.54
C PRO A 25 -12.84 -0.43 6.07
N PRO A 26 -13.91 -1.16 5.74
CA PRO A 26 -14.13 -1.71 4.40
C PRO A 26 -14.31 -0.63 3.32
N ASP A 27 -14.72 0.58 3.71
CA ASP A 27 -14.91 1.76 2.88
C ASP A 27 -13.64 2.62 2.73
N TYR A 28 -12.55 2.26 3.42
CA TYR A 28 -11.28 2.96 3.37
C TYR A 28 -10.19 2.13 2.67
N ASN A 29 -9.44 2.75 1.76
CA ASN A 29 -8.24 2.14 1.20
C ASN A 29 -7.00 2.76 1.84
N PRO A 30 -6.26 2.03 2.70
CA PRO A 30 -5.08 2.56 3.36
C PRO A 30 -3.89 2.72 2.40
N PHE A 31 -3.96 2.18 1.19
CA PHE A 31 -2.87 2.21 0.23
C PHE A 31 -3.00 3.39 -0.75
N TYR A 32 -2.13 4.38 -0.58
CA TYR A 32 -2.07 5.55 -1.46
C TYR A 32 -1.36 5.28 -2.79
N ALA A 33 -0.23 4.57 -2.76
CA ALA A 33 0.63 4.28 -3.92
C ALA A 33 1.37 2.95 -3.74
N GLY A 34 1.90 2.39 -4.84
CA GLY A 34 2.65 1.12 -4.83
C GLY A 34 3.96 1.22 -5.60
N PHE A 35 5.07 0.82 -4.96
CA PHE A 35 6.39 0.71 -5.57
C PHE A 35 6.77 -0.76 -5.71
N GLY A 36 7.10 -1.20 -6.91
CA GLY A 36 7.45 -2.59 -7.22
C GLY A 36 8.67 -2.66 -8.13
N ASN A 37 9.14 -3.87 -8.38
CA ASN A 37 10.27 -4.15 -9.28
C ASN A 37 9.94 -5.18 -10.36
N ARG A 38 8.70 -5.69 -10.38
CA ARG A 38 8.19 -6.62 -11.38
C ARG A 38 6.85 -6.13 -11.92
N ASP A 39 6.54 -6.43 -13.16
CA ASP A 39 5.21 -6.14 -13.75
C ASP A 39 4.07 -6.82 -12.96
N THR A 40 4.37 -7.96 -12.32
CA THR A 40 3.44 -8.65 -11.43
C THR A 40 3.06 -7.84 -10.18
N ASP A 41 3.90 -6.87 -9.78
CA ASP A 41 3.56 -5.94 -8.70
C ASP A 41 2.46 -4.97 -9.12
N GLU A 42 2.43 -4.54 -10.40
CA GLU A 42 1.34 -3.70 -10.92
C GLU A 42 0.00 -4.42 -10.78
N LEU A 43 -0.05 -5.70 -11.14
CA LEU A 43 -1.25 -6.52 -10.97
C LEU A 43 -1.69 -6.56 -9.50
N SER A 44 -0.73 -6.76 -8.60
CA SER A 44 -1.00 -6.85 -7.16
C SER A 44 -1.59 -5.55 -6.63
N TYR A 45 -0.97 -4.41 -6.94
CA TYR A 45 -1.42 -3.10 -6.48
C TYR A 45 -2.77 -2.68 -7.07
N ARG A 46 -3.02 -2.99 -8.34
CA ARG A 46 -4.31 -2.76 -8.98
C ARG A 46 -5.44 -3.55 -8.32
N LYS A 47 -5.17 -4.79 -7.92
CA LYS A 47 -6.16 -5.66 -7.25
C LYS A 47 -6.64 -5.07 -5.92
N ILE A 48 -5.76 -4.39 -5.19
CA ILE A 48 -6.06 -3.80 -3.87
C ILE A 48 -6.76 -2.44 -3.98
N GLY A 49 -6.73 -1.83 -5.17
CA GLY A 49 -7.42 -0.57 -5.48
C GLY A 49 -6.51 0.64 -5.66
N ILE A 50 -5.19 0.44 -5.83
CA ILE A 50 -4.26 1.53 -6.10
C ILE A 50 -4.43 1.97 -7.58
N PRO A 51 -4.65 3.27 -7.87
CA PRO A 51 -4.74 3.77 -9.24
C PRO A 51 -3.44 3.55 -10.01
N LYS A 52 -3.55 3.22 -11.31
CA LYS A 52 -2.39 2.90 -12.16
C LYS A 52 -1.35 4.05 -12.25
N GLY A 53 -1.80 5.31 -12.18
CA GLY A 53 -0.92 6.48 -12.12
C GLY A 53 -0.15 6.67 -10.80
N LYS A 54 -0.43 5.84 -9.79
CA LYS A 54 0.27 5.79 -8.49
C LYS A 54 0.99 4.46 -8.28
N ILE A 55 1.20 3.70 -9.34
CA ILE A 55 1.97 2.45 -9.34
C ILE A 55 3.25 2.68 -10.12
N PHE A 56 4.38 2.38 -9.48
CA PHE A 56 5.71 2.63 -10.00
C PHE A 56 6.50 1.33 -10.02
N ILE A 57 6.98 0.94 -11.20
CA ILE A 57 7.86 -0.23 -11.34
C ILE A 57 9.28 0.26 -11.60
N ILE A 58 10.21 -0.09 -10.71
CA ILE A 58 11.60 0.35 -10.74
C ILE A 58 12.47 -0.79 -11.26
N ASN A 59 13.23 -0.52 -12.32
CA ASN A 59 14.18 -1.50 -12.84
C ASN A 59 15.52 -1.45 -12.08
N PRO A 60 16.42 -2.44 -12.24
CA PRO A 60 17.72 -2.44 -11.56
C PRO A 60 18.64 -1.26 -11.87
N LYS A 61 18.38 -0.51 -12.95
CA LYS A 61 19.11 0.72 -13.30
C LYS A 61 18.56 1.97 -12.60
N GLY A 62 17.47 1.84 -11.83
CA GLY A 62 16.82 2.96 -11.15
C GLY A 62 15.87 3.77 -12.03
N GLU A 63 15.50 3.26 -13.20
CA GLU A 63 14.50 3.86 -14.07
C GLU A 63 13.10 3.42 -13.61
N VAL A 64 12.16 4.37 -13.59
CA VAL A 64 10.80 4.16 -13.11
C VAL A 64 9.86 4.08 -14.31
N ALA A 65 8.98 3.07 -14.35
CA ALA A 65 7.90 2.98 -15.31
C ALA A 65 6.54 3.26 -14.63
N ILE A 66 5.69 4.04 -15.31
CA ILE A 66 4.33 4.37 -14.86
C ILE A 66 3.35 4.08 -15.99
N ASN A 67 2.23 3.45 -15.69
CA ASN A 67 1.18 3.18 -16.67
C ASN A 67 1.60 2.32 -17.88
N ASN A 68 2.65 1.50 -17.79
CA ASN A 68 3.22 0.75 -18.93
C ASN A 68 3.75 1.67 -20.06
N ARG A 69 3.83 2.97 -19.80
CA ARG A 69 4.60 3.93 -20.57
C ARG A 69 5.91 4.08 -19.82
N VAL A 70 7.03 3.81 -20.49
CA VAL A 70 8.33 4.19 -19.96
C VAL A 70 8.40 5.72 -20.06
N ASP A 71 7.76 6.41 -19.12
CA ASP A 71 8.17 7.78 -18.82
C ASP A 71 9.53 7.58 -18.15
N VAL A 72 10.63 7.78 -18.89
CA VAL A 72 12.01 7.56 -18.43
C VAL A 72 12.35 8.62 -17.36
N LYS A 73 11.61 8.61 -16.26
CA LYS A 73 11.88 9.41 -15.09
C LYS A 73 12.71 8.53 -14.19
N SER A 74 13.96 8.93 -14.00
CA SER A 74 14.81 8.33 -13.00
C SER A 74 14.18 8.54 -11.61
N TYR A 75 14.57 7.73 -10.63
CA TYR A 75 14.18 7.95 -9.23
C TYR A 75 14.46 9.38 -8.73
N THR A 76 15.46 10.07 -9.29
CA THR A 76 15.74 11.50 -9.07
C THR A 76 14.63 12.42 -9.57
N SER A 77 14.03 12.14 -10.71
CA SER A 77 12.86 12.89 -11.22
C SER A 77 11.61 12.62 -10.39
N LEU A 78 11.44 11.40 -9.86
CA LEU A 78 10.40 11.13 -8.85
C LEU A 78 10.60 11.97 -7.58
N HIS A 79 11.84 12.09 -7.11
CA HIS A 79 12.14 12.93 -5.94
C HIS A 79 11.72 14.38 -6.16
N THR A 80 11.93 14.93 -7.37
CA THR A 80 11.46 16.28 -7.74
C THR A 80 9.94 16.38 -7.76
N LEU A 81 9.23 15.31 -8.14
CA LEU A 81 7.76 15.27 -8.20
C LEU A 81 7.12 14.81 -6.89
N VAL A 82 7.91 14.50 -5.86
CA VAL A 82 7.39 13.90 -4.63
C VAL A 82 6.43 14.84 -3.93
N HIS A 83 6.67 16.15 -3.97
CA HIS A 83 5.79 17.14 -3.35
C HIS A 83 4.46 17.30 -4.10
N ASP A 84 4.44 17.12 -5.42
CA ASP A 84 3.21 17.18 -6.21
C ASP A 84 2.41 15.86 -6.10
N MET A 85 3.10 14.72 -6.06
CA MET A 85 2.48 13.39 -6.00
C MET A 85 2.10 12.95 -4.58
N PHE A 86 2.87 13.39 -3.59
CA PHE A 86 2.73 13.11 -2.16
C PHE A 86 2.77 14.43 -1.41
N PRO A 87 1.76 15.30 -1.60
CA PRO A 87 1.70 16.56 -0.87
C PRO A 87 1.69 16.28 0.63
N PRO A 88 2.29 17.14 1.46
CA PRO A 88 2.18 17.04 2.90
C PRO A 88 0.69 16.97 3.26
N THR A 89 0.28 15.88 3.90
CA THR A 89 -1.06 15.81 4.49
C THR A 89 -1.07 16.78 5.66
N SER A 90 -1.63 17.97 5.46
CA SER A 90 -1.91 18.97 6.51
C SER A 90 -3.04 18.55 7.44
N LEU A 91 -3.54 17.32 7.28
CA LEU A 91 -4.62 16.76 8.07
C LEU A 91 -4.01 16.21 9.34
N VAL A 92 -4.46 16.77 10.47
CA VAL A 92 -4.42 16.16 11.81
C VAL A 92 -4.27 14.66 11.67
N GLU A 93 -3.19 14.09 12.21
CA GLU A 93 -2.98 12.65 12.17
C GLU A 93 -4.31 11.97 12.52
N GLN A 94 -4.90 11.24 11.57
CA GLN A 94 -6.10 10.46 11.83
C GLN A 94 -5.65 9.33 12.75
N GLU A 95 -5.67 9.62 14.04
CA GLU A 95 -5.23 8.73 15.10
C GLU A 95 -6.16 7.52 15.27
N ASP A 96 -7.26 7.48 14.51
CA ASP A 96 -8.29 6.43 14.54
C ASP A 96 -7.70 5.01 14.44
N PHE A 97 -6.56 4.83 13.75
CA PHE A 97 -5.94 3.53 13.47
C PHE A 97 -4.58 3.29 14.16
N ASN A 98 -4.38 3.86 15.36
CA ASN A 98 -3.17 3.61 16.16
C ASN A 98 -3.39 2.54 17.25
N SER A 99 -2.30 2.10 17.88
CA SER A 99 -2.31 1.08 18.96
C SER A 99 -3.30 1.42 20.09
N TRP A 100 -3.46 2.71 20.38
CA TRP A 100 -4.26 3.21 21.47
C TRP A 100 -5.76 3.35 21.13
N ASN A 101 -6.09 3.71 19.89
CA ASN A 101 -7.47 4.01 19.48
C ASN A 101 -8.18 2.81 18.87
N PHE A 102 -7.50 2.06 17.99
CA PHE A 102 -8.10 0.94 17.26
C PHE A 102 -7.81 -0.42 17.87
N TRP A 103 -6.56 -0.64 18.29
CA TRP A 103 -6.07 -1.95 18.71
C TRP A 103 -6.24 -2.22 20.21
N LYS A 104 -6.76 -1.25 20.97
CA LYS A 104 -7.06 -1.47 22.39
C LYS A 104 -8.19 -2.49 22.54
N THR A 105 -8.07 -3.36 23.54
CA THR A 105 -9.17 -4.23 23.95
C THR A 105 -10.31 -3.36 24.49
N PRO A 106 -11.57 -3.57 24.09
CA PRO A 106 -12.72 -2.89 24.69
C PRO A 106 -12.72 -3.09 26.21
N LEU A 107 -13.14 -2.05 26.95
CA LEU A 107 -13.35 -2.21 28.39
C LEU A 107 -14.46 -3.25 28.61
N PRO A 108 -14.35 -4.12 29.63
CA PRO A 108 -15.44 -5.01 30.00
C PRO A 108 -16.69 -4.18 30.36
N ASP A 109 -17.86 -4.65 29.96
CA ASP A 109 -19.13 -4.01 30.33
C ASP A 109 -19.30 -4.07 31.85
N VAL A 110 -19.68 -2.92 32.43
CA VAL A 110 -19.81 -2.75 33.89
C VAL A 110 -21.11 -3.36 34.42
N ASP A 111 -21.98 -3.84 33.52
CA ASP A 111 -23.27 -4.47 33.83
C ASP A 111 -23.17 -5.96 34.22
N ASP A 112 -21.95 -6.54 34.21
CA ASP A 112 -21.68 -7.91 34.69
C ASP A 112 -21.13 -7.96 36.14
N LEU A 113 -21.36 -6.91 36.95
CA LEU A 113 -21.01 -6.87 38.39
C LEU A 113 -22.22 -6.92 39.32
#